data_AF-A0A248UE14-F1
#
_entry.id   AF-A0A248UE14-F1
#
_cell.length_a   1.000
_cell.length_b   1.000
_cell.length_c   1.000
_cell.angle_alpha   90.00
_cell.angle_beta   90.00
_cell.angle_gamma   90.00
#
_symmetry.space_group_name_H-M   'P 1'
#
loop_
_entity.id
_entity.type
_entity.pdbx_description
1 polymer ?
#
loop_
_entity_poly.entity_id
_entity_poly.type
_entity_poly.pdbx_seq_one_letter_code
_entity_poly.pdbx_strand_id
1 'polypeptide(L)'
;MLDASDLPNDIAELKALLIAATALGLRKDDRIARLEKLVAAFKQAAFGRKSEKINPEQFDLALEDLETAIAAIHAEDEADTASTKPASKPRAINRGSLPKHLPRIDEVIEPESLICACGGCMHCIGEDVSERLVLISTQK
;
A
#
# COMPACT_ATOMS: atom_id res chain seq x y z
N MET A 1 18.68 -51.54 0.79
CA MET A 1 18.67 -50.94 -0.57
C MET A 1 18.16 -52.03 -1.51
N LEU A 2 17.43 -51.65 -2.55
CA LEU A 2 17.15 -52.60 -3.64
C LEU A 2 18.43 -52.71 -4.47
N ASP A 3 18.94 -53.92 -4.65
CA ASP A 3 20.16 -54.17 -5.42
C ASP A 3 19.81 -54.66 -6.83
N ALA A 4 20.75 -54.55 -7.77
CA ALA A 4 20.50 -54.86 -9.18
C ALA A 4 20.07 -56.33 -9.42
N SER A 5 20.46 -57.24 -8.51
CA SER A 5 20.05 -58.65 -8.53
C SER A 5 18.57 -58.88 -8.19
N ASP A 6 17.90 -57.90 -7.57
CA ASP A 6 16.49 -58.00 -7.16
C ASP A 6 15.54 -57.52 -8.27
N LEU A 7 16.07 -57.00 -9.39
CA LEU A 7 15.28 -56.47 -10.48
C LEU A 7 14.93 -57.56 -11.51
N PRO A 8 13.73 -57.50 -12.11
CA PRO A 8 13.39 -58.38 -13.22
C PRO A 8 14.34 -58.18 -14.41
N ASN A 9 14.72 -59.29 -15.05
CA ASN A 9 15.54 -59.29 -16.27
C ASN A 9 14.70 -59.07 -17.55
N ASP A 10 13.37 -59.10 -17.45
CA ASP A 10 12.50 -58.78 -18.56
C ASP A 10 12.41 -57.26 -18.78
N ILE A 11 12.64 -56.82 -20.02
CA ILE A 11 12.69 -55.41 -20.39
C ILE A 11 11.31 -54.76 -20.25
N ALA A 12 10.22 -55.49 -20.51
CA ALA A 12 8.88 -54.94 -20.41
C ALA A 12 8.48 -54.72 -18.95
N GLU A 13 8.76 -55.69 -18.07
CA GLU A 13 8.57 -55.57 -16.63
C GLU A 13 9.41 -54.43 -16.02
N LEU A 14 10.68 -54.30 -16.42
CA LEU A 14 11.55 -53.23 -15.95
C LEU A 14 11.05 -51.83 -16.35
N LYS A 15 10.55 -51.67 -17.59
CA LYS A 15 9.92 -50.43 -18.06
C LYS A 15 8.65 -50.11 -17.26
N ALA A 16 7.82 -51.10 -16.98
CA ALA A 16 6.62 -50.91 -16.17
C ALA A 16 6.95 -50.45 -14.75
N LEU A 17 7.96 -51.05 -14.11
CA LEU A 17 8.45 -50.63 -12.79
C LEU A 17 9.01 -49.20 -12.82
N LEU A 18 9.76 -48.82 -13.85
CA LEU A 18 10.29 -47.46 -13.99
C LEU A 18 9.17 -46.42 -14.12
N ILE A 19 8.13 -46.72 -14.90
CA ILE A 19 6.96 -45.84 -15.03
C ILE A 19 6.23 -45.71 -13.69
N ALA A 20 6.05 -46.82 -12.97
CA ALA A 20 5.42 -46.79 -11.64
C ALA A 20 6.26 -45.99 -10.63
N ALA A 21 7.58 -46.16 -10.63
CA ALA A 21 8.50 -45.46 -9.75
C ALA A 21 8.55 -43.96 -10.04
N THR A 22 8.57 -43.56 -11.32
CA THR A 22 8.54 -42.14 -11.71
C THR A 22 7.20 -41.49 -11.35
N ALA A 23 6.07 -42.17 -11.56
CA ALA A 23 4.76 -41.68 -11.14
C ALA A 23 4.68 -41.49 -9.61
N LEU A 24 5.28 -42.39 -8.84
CA LEU A 24 5.37 -42.28 -7.38
C LEU A 24 6.33 -41.17 -6.94
N GLY A 25 7.42 -40.94 -7.67
CA GLY A 25 8.34 -39.80 -7.50
C GLY A 25 7.62 -38.48 -7.64
N LEU A 26 6.89 -38.27 -8.74
CA LEU A 26 6.12 -37.05 -8.98
C LEU A 26 5.10 -36.75 -7.87
N ARG A 27 4.39 -37.78 -7.38
CA ARG A 27 3.45 -37.63 -6.25
C ARG A 27 4.15 -37.23 -4.95
N LYS A 28 5.37 -37.72 -4.72
CA LYS A 28 6.18 -37.34 -3.57
C LYS A 28 6.65 -35.90 -3.69
N ASP A 29 7.11 -35.49 -4.87
CA ASP A 29 7.57 -34.13 -5.15
C ASP A 29 6.44 -33.11 -4.96
N ASP A 30 5.24 -33.41 -5.46
CA ASP A 30 4.04 -32.61 -5.22
C ASP A 30 3.72 -32.45 -3.72
N ARG A 31 3.88 -33.54 -2.96
CA ARG A 31 3.65 -33.53 -1.51
C ARG A 31 4.73 -32.72 -0.80
N ILE A 32 5.99 -32.84 -1.20
CA ILE A 32 7.11 -32.07 -0.66
C ILE A 32 6.87 -30.58 -0.92
N ALA A 33 6.57 -30.20 -2.16
CA ALA A 33 6.30 -28.80 -2.52
C ALA A 33 5.13 -28.21 -1.73
N ARG A 34 4.05 -28.97 -1.49
CA ARG A 34 2.94 -28.55 -0.62
C ARG A 34 3.40 -28.37 0.83
N LEU A 35 4.16 -29.31 1.38
CA LEU A 35 4.66 -29.24 2.75
C LEU A 35 5.62 -28.07 2.95
N GLU A 36 6.52 -27.82 2.00
CA GLU A 36 7.44 -26.68 2.04
C GLU A 36 6.70 -25.34 2.05
N LYS A 37 5.66 -25.19 1.22
CA LYS A 37 4.80 -24.00 1.24
C LYS A 37 4.12 -23.79 2.59
N LEU A 38 3.59 -24.86 3.18
CA LEU A 38 2.97 -24.79 4.52
C LEU A 38 3.99 -24.42 5.58
N VAL A 39 5.19 -25.01 5.56
CA VAL A 39 6.28 -24.69 6.49
C VAL A 39 6.71 -23.23 6.32
N ALA A 40 6.82 -22.73 5.09
CA ALA A 40 7.14 -21.33 4.82
C ALA A 40 6.05 -20.40 5.38
N ALA A 41 4.78 -20.71 5.15
CA ALA A 41 3.65 -19.94 5.70
C ALA A 41 3.65 -19.95 7.24
N PHE A 42 3.88 -21.11 7.86
CA PHE A 42 4.01 -21.23 9.31
C PHE A 42 5.19 -20.43 9.86
N LYS A 43 6.36 -20.51 9.20
CA LYS A 43 7.54 -19.72 9.60
C LYS A 43 7.28 -18.22 9.48
N GLN A 44 6.59 -17.78 8.42
CA GLN A 44 6.20 -16.39 8.26
C GLN A 44 5.19 -15.95 9.35
N ALA A 45 4.23 -16.80 9.71
CA ALA A 45 3.27 -16.49 10.77
C ALA A 45 3.91 -16.48 12.18
N ALA A 46 4.82 -17.42 12.46
CA ALA A 46 5.45 -17.56 13.77
C ALA A 46 6.62 -16.58 13.97
N PHE A 47 7.43 -16.38 12.93
CA PHE A 47 8.72 -15.68 12.99
C PHE A 47 8.90 -14.62 11.90
N GLY A 48 7.96 -14.47 10.97
CA GLY A 48 8.01 -13.41 9.99
C GLY A 48 7.95 -12.05 10.68
N ARG A 49 8.36 -10.99 9.96
CA ARG A 49 8.19 -9.62 10.44
C ARG A 49 6.71 -9.45 10.75
N LYS A 50 6.36 -9.37 12.04
CA LYS A 50 5.07 -8.86 12.48
C LYS A 50 5.01 -7.45 11.88
N SER A 51 4.32 -7.30 10.74
CA SER A 51 3.62 -6.05 10.48
C SER A 51 2.88 -5.77 11.79
N GLU A 52 3.09 -4.60 12.40
CA GLU A 52 2.73 -4.27 13.79
C GLU A 52 3.86 -4.32 14.85
N LYS A 53 4.99 -3.67 14.57
CA LYS A 53 5.23 -2.49 15.40
C LYS A 53 4.58 -1.33 14.67
N ILE A 54 3.27 -1.16 14.85
CA ILE A 54 2.63 0.12 14.57
C ILE A 54 3.38 1.10 15.48
N ASN A 55 3.96 2.13 14.88
CA ASN A 55 4.68 3.15 15.64
C ASN A 55 3.70 3.71 16.68
N PRO A 56 4.04 3.84 17.98
CA PRO A 56 3.18 4.53 18.95
C PRO A 56 2.64 5.87 18.40
N GLU A 57 3.43 6.61 17.63
CA GLU A 57 3.02 7.86 16.99
C GLU A 57 1.87 7.70 15.97
N GLN A 58 1.67 6.50 15.41
CA GLN A 58 0.54 6.22 14.51
C GLN A 58 -0.76 5.98 15.31
N PHE A 59 -0.68 5.58 16.59
CA PHE A 59 -1.85 5.57 17.47
C PHE A 59 -2.26 6.99 17.85
N ASP A 60 -1.29 7.87 18.10
CA ASP A 60 -1.56 9.26 18.44
C ASP A 60 -2.37 9.94 17.32
N LEU A 61 -1.98 9.75 16.05
CA LEU A 61 -2.73 10.28 14.91
C LEU A 61 -4.18 9.72 14.84
N ALA A 62 -4.36 8.42 15.07
CA ALA A 62 -5.69 7.80 15.04
C ALA A 62 -6.57 8.25 16.22
N LEU A 63 -5.97 8.57 17.37
CA LEU A 63 -6.66 9.11 18.54
C LEU A 63 -7.02 10.58 18.31
N GLU A 64 -6.13 11.39 17.74
CA GLU A 64 -6.39 12.79 17.36
C GLU A 64 -7.55 12.91 16.36
N ASP A 65 -7.60 12.03 15.34
CA ASP A 65 -8.70 11.97 14.37
C ASP A 65 -10.03 11.64 15.06
N LEU A 66 -10.01 10.71 16.03
CA LEU A 66 -11.19 10.31 16.79
C LEU A 66 -11.68 11.42 17.72
N GLU A 67 -10.76 12.10 18.42
CA GLU A 67 -11.05 13.27 19.26
C GLU A 67 -11.63 14.41 18.43
N THR A 68 -11.10 14.65 17.24
CA THR A 68 -11.61 15.66 16.30
C THR A 68 -13.02 15.33 15.84
N ALA A 69 -13.30 14.06 15.52
CA ALA A 69 -14.64 13.62 15.14
C ALA A 69 -15.66 13.77 16.28
N ILE A 70 -15.28 13.45 17.51
CA ILE A 70 -16.13 13.64 18.70
C ILE A 70 -16.39 15.13 18.94
N ALA A 71 -15.37 15.97 18.84
CA ALA A 71 -15.52 17.42 18.99
C ALA A 71 -16.45 18.02 17.92
N ALA A 72 -16.40 17.51 16.68
CA ALA A 72 -17.31 17.92 15.62
C ALA A 72 -18.77 17.57 15.94
N ILE A 73 -19.04 16.34 16.40
CA ILE A 73 -20.39 15.90 16.81
C ILE A 73 -20.91 16.77 17.96
N HIS A 74 -20.08 17.02 18.98
CA HIS A 74 -20.48 17.86 20.12
C HIS A 74 -20.75 19.31 19.68
N ALA A 75 -20.00 19.84 18.72
CA ALA A 75 -20.24 21.18 18.17
C ALA A 75 -21.53 21.26 17.34
N GLU A 76 -21.88 20.18 16.63
CA GLU A 76 -23.17 20.06 15.93
C GLU A 76 -24.34 20.02 16.93
N ASP A 77 -24.23 19.22 18.00
CA ASP A 77 -25.23 19.14 19.06
C ASP A 77 -25.42 20.49 19.81
N GLU A 78 -24.33 21.21 20.10
CA GLU A 78 -24.36 22.57 20.67
C GLU A 78 -24.98 23.59 19.69
N ALA A 79 -24.75 23.46 18.38
CA ALA A 79 -25.35 24.31 17.37
C ALA A 79 -26.87 24.08 17.23
N ASP A 80 -27.32 22.83 17.35
CA ASP A 80 -28.73 22.47 17.32
C ASP A 80 -29.48 22.97 18.56
N THR A 81 -28.83 22.98 19.73
CA THR A 81 -29.41 23.56 20.95
C THR A 81 -29.38 25.10 20.97
N ALA A 82 -28.45 25.73 20.24
CA ALA A 82 -28.36 27.18 20.07
C ALA A 82 -29.37 27.77 19.06
N SER A 83 -30.16 26.94 18.39
CA SER A 83 -31.14 27.28 17.33
C SER A 83 -32.28 28.22 17.75
N THR A 84 -32.34 28.69 19.00
CA THR A 84 -33.20 29.83 19.40
C THR A 84 -32.62 31.22 19.08
N LYS A 85 -31.39 31.31 18.55
CA LYS A 85 -30.83 32.58 18.07
C LYS A 85 -30.48 32.47 16.58
N PRO A 86 -30.80 33.48 15.74
CA PRO A 86 -30.59 33.37 14.31
C PRO A 86 -29.10 33.30 14.00
N ALA A 87 -28.62 32.13 13.61
CA ALA A 87 -27.25 31.92 13.20
C ALA A 87 -26.99 32.67 11.88
N SER A 88 -26.00 33.57 11.87
CA SER A 88 -25.55 34.19 10.62
C SER A 88 -25.00 33.08 9.73
N LYS A 89 -25.50 33.01 8.49
CA LYS A 89 -25.04 32.04 7.48
C LYS A 89 -23.50 32.00 7.46
N PRO A 90 -22.88 30.81 7.51
CA PRO A 90 -21.45 30.70 7.33
C PRO A 90 -21.10 31.27 5.95
N ARG A 91 -20.17 32.22 5.92
CA ARG A 91 -19.69 32.81 4.68
C ARG A 91 -19.05 31.68 3.88
N ALA A 92 -19.71 31.24 2.80
CA ALA A 92 -19.11 30.39 1.80
C ALA A 92 -17.94 31.15 1.17
N ILE A 93 -16.75 31.01 1.74
CA ILE A 93 -15.53 31.50 1.13
C ILE A 93 -15.24 30.53 0.01
N ASN A 94 -15.78 30.84 -1.17
CA ASN A 94 -15.20 30.37 -2.41
C ASN A 94 -13.71 30.69 -2.32
N ARG A 95 -12.86 29.67 -2.21
CA ARG A 95 -11.43 29.79 -2.54
C ARG A 95 -11.37 29.94 -4.06
N GLY A 96 -11.87 31.06 -4.57
CA GLY A 96 -11.71 31.43 -5.97
C GLY A 96 -10.22 31.49 -6.29
N SER A 97 -9.88 31.34 -7.57
CA SER A 97 -8.51 31.52 -8.07
C SER A 97 -7.86 32.77 -7.47
N LEU A 98 -6.59 32.70 -7.08
CA LEU A 98 -5.91 33.88 -6.53
C LEU A 98 -5.95 35.02 -7.57
N PRO A 99 -6.20 36.27 -7.16
CA PRO A 99 -6.26 37.39 -8.08
C PRO A 99 -5.04 37.48 -9.00
N LYS A 100 -5.27 37.68 -10.30
CA LYS A 100 -4.21 37.71 -11.34
C LYS A 100 -3.18 38.83 -11.18
N HIS A 101 -3.50 39.87 -10.40
CA HIS A 101 -2.63 41.02 -10.20
C HIS A 101 -1.64 40.84 -9.04
N LEU A 102 -1.76 39.78 -8.25
CA LEU A 102 -0.78 39.46 -7.23
C LEU A 102 0.52 38.95 -7.90
N PRO A 103 1.70 39.29 -7.35
CA PRO A 103 2.95 38.72 -7.84
C PRO A 103 2.91 37.20 -7.65
N ARG A 104 3.14 36.46 -8.74
CA ARG A 104 3.15 34.99 -8.78
C ARG A 104 4.60 34.51 -8.90
N ILE A 105 4.90 33.44 -8.19
CA ILE A 105 6.16 32.70 -8.31
C ILE A 105 5.76 31.29 -8.69
N ASP A 106 6.14 30.86 -9.89
CA ASP A 106 5.82 29.54 -10.41
C ASP A 106 6.98 28.59 -10.10
N GLU A 107 6.71 27.54 -9.33
CA GLU A 107 7.65 26.47 -9.02
C GLU A 107 7.16 25.17 -9.64
N VAL A 108 7.89 24.68 -10.65
CA VAL A 108 7.56 23.43 -11.34
C VAL A 108 8.34 22.30 -10.68
N ILE A 109 7.62 21.31 -10.14
CA ILE A 109 8.22 20.13 -9.51
C ILE A 109 8.30 19.02 -10.56
N GLU A 110 9.48 18.85 -11.16
CA GLU A 110 9.78 17.77 -12.10
C GLU A 110 10.70 16.70 -11.47
N PRO A 111 10.69 15.46 -11.98
CA PRO A 111 11.65 14.45 -11.56
C PRO A 111 13.09 14.81 -11.99
N GLU A 112 14.09 14.27 -11.29
CA GLU A 112 15.52 14.55 -11.55
C GLU A 112 15.98 14.23 -12.99
N SER A 113 15.28 13.32 -13.68
CA SER A 113 15.53 12.97 -15.07
C SER A 113 14.22 12.73 -15.82
N LEU A 114 14.11 13.33 -17.00
CA LEU A 114 13.03 13.11 -17.95
C LEU A 114 13.35 11.96 -18.94
N ILE A 115 14.43 11.22 -18.71
CA ILE A 115 14.82 10.06 -19.51
C ILE A 115 14.31 8.81 -18.80
N CYS A 116 13.43 8.08 -19.46
CA CYS A 116 12.97 6.78 -19.01
C CYS A 116 14.13 5.78 -19.02
N ALA A 117 14.08 4.75 -18.18
CA ALA A 117 15.08 3.68 -18.14
C ALA A 117 15.32 2.98 -19.49
N CYS A 118 14.38 3.10 -20.45
CA CYS A 118 14.53 2.60 -21.81
C CYS A 118 15.30 3.54 -22.76
N GLY A 119 15.75 4.72 -22.29
CA GLY A 119 16.44 5.73 -23.10
C GLY A 119 15.52 6.67 -23.88
N GLY A 120 14.20 6.51 -23.76
CA GLY A 120 13.22 7.42 -24.35
C GLY A 120 12.90 8.63 -23.46
N CYS A 121 12.50 9.75 -24.06
CA CYS A 121 11.99 10.91 -23.33
C CYS A 121 10.61 10.61 -22.73
N MET A 122 10.40 11.00 -21.48
CA MET A 122 9.09 10.94 -20.82
C MET A 122 8.14 11.99 -21.43
N HIS A 123 6.84 11.66 -21.46
CA HIS A 123 5.79 12.57 -21.90
C HIS A 123 4.88 12.88 -20.70
N CYS A 124 4.57 14.16 -20.47
CA CYS A 124 3.70 14.59 -19.39
C CYS A 124 2.26 14.11 -19.65
N ILE A 125 1.65 13.42 -18.68
CA ILE A 125 0.26 12.98 -18.73
C ILE A 125 -0.47 13.60 -17.55
N GLY A 126 -1.20 14.67 -17.82
CA GLY A 126 -1.87 15.46 -16.80
C GLY A 126 -0.90 16.36 -16.03
N GLU A 127 -1.47 17.42 -15.45
CA GLU A 127 -0.77 18.38 -14.61
C GLU A 127 -1.67 18.69 -13.42
N ASP A 128 -1.09 18.75 -12.23
CA ASP A 128 -1.79 19.22 -11.03
C ASP A 128 -1.15 20.55 -10.59
N VAL A 129 -1.98 21.59 -10.47
CA VAL A 129 -1.55 22.96 -10.19
C VAL A 129 -2.20 23.42 -8.91
N SER A 130 -1.38 23.83 -7.93
CA SER A 130 -1.88 24.39 -6.66
C SER A 130 -1.33 25.80 -6.43
N GLU A 131 -2.22 26.75 -6.14
CA GLU A 131 -1.86 28.14 -5.82
C GLU A 131 -1.89 28.36 -4.30
N ARG A 132 -0.86 29.01 -3.74
CA ARG A 132 -0.78 29.35 -2.30
C ARG A 132 -0.24 30.76 -2.10
N LEU A 133 -0.76 31.49 -1.10
CA LEU A 133 -0.22 32.79 -0.68
C LEU A 133 0.91 32.58 0.32
N VAL A 134 2.08 33.15 0.05
CA VAL A 134 3.18 33.21 1.01
C VAL A 134 3.07 34.49 1.82
N LEU A 135 2.95 34.38 3.14
CA LEU A 135 3.01 35.51 4.05
C LEU A 135 4.46 35.87 4.33
N ILE A 136 4.92 36.99 3.77
CA ILE A 136 6.24 37.53 4.08
C ILE A 136 6.08 38.49 5.26
N SER A 137 6.60 38.13 6.43
CA SER A 137 6.62 39.03 7.58
C SER A 137 7.64 40.14 7.34
N THR A 138 7.18 41.38 7.17
CA THR A 138 8.07 42.54 7.18
C THR A 138 8.51 42.79 8.62
N GLN A 139 9.75 42.46 8.96
CA GLN A 139 10.31 42.86 10.26
C GLN A 139 10.48 44.39 10.28
N LYS A 140 10.04 45.00 11.38
CA LYS A 140 10.14 46.42 11.65
C LYS A 140 11.33 46.70 12.56
#